data_AF-A0A9E1S2A8-F1
#
_entry.id   AF-A0A9E1S2A8-F1
#
_cell.length_a   1.000
_cell.length_b   1.000
_cell.length_c   1.000
_cell.angle_alpha   90.00
_cell.angle_beta   90.00
_cell.angle_gamma   90.00
#
_symmetry.space_group_name_H-M   'P 1'
#
loop_
_entity.id
_entity.type
_entity.pdbx_description
1 polymer ?
#
loop_
_entity_poly.entity_id
_entity_poly.type
_entity_poly.pdbx_seq_one_letter_code
_entity_poly.pdbx_strand_id
1 'polypeptide(L)'
;MRTIFTKRWFLFFLLLFAVWYPVSVILFTGYQLTLSPFFFIATNAFTPLWFVFVAYRFFKKSRNDWTSRLVTAVGWIALMFFFAALLVKPVYGYDWTSIINIDVIMANWINVVAVVVAGVAAQKIRPTIEIKD
;
A
#
# COMPACT_ATOMS: atom_id res chain seq x y z
N MET A 1 -3.70 -16.73 -13.37
CA MET A 1 -3.24 -16.29 -12.02
C MET A 1 -1.72 -16.34 -11.84
N ARG A 2 -1.01 -17.41 -12.27
CA ARG A 2 0.47 -17.51 -12.19
C ARG A 2 1.25 -16.33 -12.79
N THR A 3 0.65 -15.57 -13.71
CA THR A 3 1.27 -14.41 -14.37
C THR A 3 1.21 -13.11 -13.58
N ILE A 4 0.40 -13.01 -12.50
CA ILE A 4 0.25 -11.78 -11.70
C ILE A 4 1.14 -11.83 -10.44
N PHE A 5 1.14 -12.97 -9.73
CA PHE A 5 1.96 -13.21 -8.54
C PHE A 5 3.41 -13.54 -8.89
N THR A 6 4.12 -12.54 -9.42
CA THR A 6 5.53 -12.67 -9.79
C THR A 6 6.44 -12.36 -8.61
N LYS A 7 7.71 -12.78 -8.67
CA LYS A 7 8.76 -12.34 -7.73
C LYS A 7 8.78 -10.82 -7.57
N ARG A 8 8.58 -10.09 -8.67
CA ARG A 8 8.48 -8.63 -8.69
C ARG A 8 7.30 -8.12 -7.85
N TRP A 9 6.12 -8.72 -7.99
CA TRP A 9 4.94 -8.35 -7.21
C TRP A 9 5.21 -8.43 -5.71
N PHE A 10 5.86 -9.51 -5.27
CA PHE A 10 6.22 -9.69 -3.87
C PHE A 10 7.34 -8.75 -3.41
N LEU A 11 8.37 -8.52 -4.23
CA LEU A 11 9.45 -7.57 -3.89
C LEU A 11 8.93 -6.13 -3.72
N PHE A 12 7.99 -5.70 -4.56
CA PHE A 12 7.36 -4.39 -4.40
C PHE A 12 6.46 -4.34 -3.17
N PHE A 13 5.78 -5.43 -2.81
CA PHE A 13 5.08 -5.54 -1.53
C PHE A 13 6.06 -5.44 -0.34
N LEU A 14 7.18 -6.15 -0.38
CA LEU A 14 8.18 -6.07 0.69
C LEU A 14 8.73 -4.65 0.83
N LEU A 15 9.01 -3.96 -0.29
CA LEU A 15 9.40 -2.54 -0.26
C LEU A 15 8.30 -1.66 0.35
N LEU A 16 7.04 -1.88 -0.05
CA LEU A 16 5.90 -1.18 0.50
C LEU A 16 5.89 -1.34 2.03
N PHE A 17 5.91 -2.58 2.51
CA PHE A 17 5.79 -2.92 3.92
C PHE A 17 7.01 -2.47 4.75
N ALA A 18 8.22 -2.74 4.27
CA ALA A 18 9.46 -2.45 4.98
C ALA A 18 9.68 -0.97 5.23
N VAL A 19 9.16 -0.09 4.36
CA VAL A 19 9.17 1.36 4.58
C VAL A 19 7.94 1.81 5.35
N TRP A 20 6.76 1.31 4.97
CA TRP A 20 5.51 1.72 5.59
C TRP A 20 5.48 1.47 7.09
N TYR A 21 5.86 0.26 7.52
CA TYR A 21 5.74 -0.14 8.91
C TYR A 21 6.55 0.74 9.86
N PRO A 22 7.89 0.90 9.72
CA PRO A 22 8.66 1.75 10.62
C PRO A 22 8.27 3.22 10.55
N VAL A 23 7.94 3.75 9.37
CA VAL A 23 7.53 5.16 9.24
C VAL A 23 6.19 5.40 9.94
N SER A 24 5.22 4.49 9.79
CA SER A 24 3.94 4.56 10.51
C SER A 24 4.14 4.48 12.03
N VAL A 25 5.04 3.62 12.51
CA VAL A 25 5.41 3.55 13.94
C VAL A 25 5.94 4.89 14.42
N ILE A 26 6.89 5.48 13.69
CA ILE A 26 7.54 6.75 14.05
C ILE A 26 6.53 7.90 14.05
N LEU A 27 5.69 8.01 13.01
CA LEU A 27 4.70 9.07 12.90
C LEU A 27 3.64 8.97 14.00
N PHE A 28 3.13 7.77 14.26
CA PHE A 28 2.15 7.54 15.32
C PHE A 28 2.74 7.81 16.71
N THR A 29 3.96 7.34 16.97
CA THR A 29 4.66 7.60 18.24
C THR A 29 4.92 9.09 18.42
N GLY A 30 5.39 9.77 17.37
CA GLY A 30 5.58 11.23 17.38
C GLY A 30 4.29 11.99 17.67
N TYR A 31 3.16 11.54 17.11
CA TYR A 31 1.85 12.09 17.43
C TYR A 31 1.48 11.89 18.91
N GLN A 32 1.62 10.67 19.44
CA GLN A 32 1.28 10.38 20.85
C GLN A 32 2.13 11.21 21.84
N LEU A 33 3.40 11.45 21.52
CA LEU A 33 4.30 12.19 22.41
C LEU A 33 4.10 13.70 22.36
N THR A 34 3.78 14.25 21.19
CA THR A 34 3.72 15.71 20.98
C THR A 34 2.31 16.26 20.88
N LEU A 35 1.32 15.41 20.60
CA LEU A 35 -0.06 15.76 20.23
C LEU A 35 -0.15 16.79 19.10
N SER A 36 0.90 16.90 18.28
CA SER A 36 0.98 17.90 17.23
C SER A 36 0.07 17.53 16.04
N PRO A 37 -0.73 18.48 15.53
CA PRO A 37 -1.60 18.23 14.38
C PRO A 37 -0.81 17.87 13.12
N PHE A 38 0.46 18.27 13.01
CA PHE A 38 1.31 17.91 11.88
C PHE A 38 1.58 16.40 11.81
N PHE A 39 1.86 15.74 12.95
CA PHE A 39 2.04 14.29 12.97
C PHE A 39 0.74 13.55 12.68
N PHE A 40 -0.41 14.09 13.12
CA PHE A 40 -1.72 13.53 12.79
C PHE A 40 -1.98 13.56 11.28
N ILE A 41 -1.78 14.71 10.64
CA ILE A 41 -1.95 14.86 9.19
C ILE A 41 -0.96 13.95 8.44
N ALA A 42 0.31 13.94 8.86
CA ALA A 42 1.34 13.10 8.25
C ALA A 42 0.98 11.61 8.33
N THR A 43 0.48 11.13 9.48
CA THR A 43 0.08 9.73 9.67
C THR A 43 -1.03 9.33 8.70
N ASN A 44 -2.03 10.20 8.51
CA ASN A 44 -3.17 9.93 7.62
C ASN A 44 -2.80 10.05 6.13
N ALA A 45 -1.91 10.97 5.77
CA ALA A 45 -1.51 11.20 4.38
C ALA A 45 -0.42 10.22 3.90
N PHE A 46 0.49 9.81 4.79
CA PHE A 46 1.65 9.00 4.43
C PHE A 46 1.27 7.67 3.78
N THR A 47 0.37 6.91 4.41
CA THR A 47 -0.02 5.58 3.93
C THR A 47 -0.56 5.63 2.49
N PRO A 48 -1.63 6.38 2.17
CA PRO A 48 -2.17 6.39 0.80
C PRO A 48 -1.15 6.94 -0.21
N LEU A 49 -0.37 7.96 0.13
CA LEU A 49 0.66 8.51 -0.78
C LEU A 49 1.76 7.49 -1.07
N TRP A 50 2.21 6.75 -0.05
CA TRP A 50 3.21 5.71 -0.20
C TRP A 50 2.69 4.54 -1.06
N PHE A 51 1.44 4.13 -0.85
CA PHE A 51 0.76 3.16 -1.72
C PHE A 51 0.71 3.63 -3.16
N VAL A 52 0.31 4.89 -3.42
CA VAL A 52 0.29 5.46 -4.79
C VAL A 52 1.69 5.37 -5.40
N PHE A 53 2.72 5.81 -4.68
CA PHE A 53 4.09 5.82 -5.18
C PHE A 53 4.58 4.41 -5.56
N VAL A 54 4.47 3.45 -4.64
CA VAL A 54 4.97 2.09 -4.87
C VAL A 54 4.16 1.39 -5.97
N ALA A 55 2.84 1.49 -5.96
CA ALA A 55 1.97 0.91 -6.98
C ALA A 55 2.26 1.50 -8.37
N TYR A 56 2.47 2.82 -8.46
CA TYR A 56 2.81 3.48 -9.72
C TYR A 56 4.13 2.95 -10.29
N ARG A 57 5.16 2.80 -9.46
CA ARG A 57 6.46 2.23 -9.85
C ARG A 57 6.35 0.76 -10.24
N PHE A 58 5.48 -0.01 -9.59
CA PHE A 58 5.18 -1.39 -9.94
C PHE A 58 4.52 -1.49 -11.33
N PHE A 59 3.42 -0.76 -11.57
CA PHE A 59 2.64 -0.85 -12.81
C PHE A 59 3.36 -0.28 -14.03
N LYS A 60 4.35 0.60 -13.87
CA LYS A 60 5.17 1.11 -14.98
C LYS A 60 5.81 0.02 -15.85
N LYS A 61 6.23 -1.10 -15.24
CA LYS A 61 6.92 -2.19 -15.95
C LYS A 61 6.25 -3.55 -15.74
N SER A 62 5.00 -3.57 -15.28
CA SER A 62 4.22 -4.78 -15.04
C SER A 62 2.96 -4.78 -15.90
N ARG A 63 2.26 -5.91 -15.97
CA ARG A 63 0.92 -5.98 -16.57
C ARG A 63 -0.01 -5.01 -15.83
N ASN A 64 -0.67 -4.14 -16.58
CA ASN A 64 -1.47 -3.04 -16.05
C ASN A 64 -2.86 -3.00 -16.69
N ASP A 65 -3.64 -4.05 -16.46
CA ASP A 65 -5.06 -4.13 -16.75
C ASP A 65 -5.89 -4.06 -15.46
N TRP A 66 -7.22 -3.98 -15.61
CA TRP A 66 -8.14 -3.91 -14.46
C TRP A 66 -7.99 -5.07 -13.49
N THR A 67 -7.85 -6.29 -14.00
CA THR A 67 -7.64 -7.49 -13.17
C THR A 67 -6.34 -7.38 -12.35
N SER A 68 -5.22 -7.00 -12.97
CA SER A 68 -3.93 -6.84 -12.28
C SER A 68 -3.99 -5.73 -11.21
N ARG A 69 -4.70 -4.63 -11.48
CA ARG A 69 -4.92 -3.54 -10.51
C ARG A 69 -5.64 -4.01 -9.27
N LEU A 70 -6.79 -4.66 -9.45
CA LEU A 70 -7.62 -5.13 -8.34
C LEU A 70 -6.93 -6.23 -7.54
N VAL A 71 -6.31 -7.20 -8.21
CA VAL A 71 -5.55 -8.28 -7.54
C VAL A 71 -4.38 -7.72 -6.74
N THR A 72 -3.67 -6.72 -7.28
CA THR A 72 -2.56 -6.07 -6.55
C THR A 72 -3.08 -5.25 -5.38
N ALA A 73 -4.16 -4.49 -5.55
CA ALA A 73 -4.73 -3.67 -4.49
C ALA A 73 -5.20 -4.54 -3.32
N VAL A 74 -6.06 -5.52 -3.58
CA VAL A 74 -6.58 -6.43 -2.56
C VAL A 74 -5.48 -7.29 -1.97
N GLY A 75 -4.60 -7.85 -2.81
CA GLY A 75 -3.53 -8.73 -2.36
C GLY A 75 -2.49 -8.04 -1.50
N TRP A 76 -2.05 -6.83 -1.86
CA TRP A 76 -1.12 -6.06 -1.03
C TRP A 76 -1.75 -5.63 0.29
N ILE A 77 -3.02 -5.21 0.31
CA ILE A 77 -3.70 -4.80 1.54
C ILE A 77 -3.93 -5.99 2.48
N ALA A 78 -4.33 -7.15 1.94
CA ALA A 78 -4.44 -8.38 2.72
C ALA A 78 -3.09 -8.78 3.34
N LEU A 79 -2.00 -8.71 2.56
CA LEU A 79 -0.66 -9.00 3.08
C LEU A 79 -0.18 -7.95 4.09
N MET A 80 -0.52 -6.68 3.89
CA MET A 80 -0.22 -5.61 4.84
C MET A 80 -0.88 -5.89 6.20
N PHE A 81 -2.17 -6.24 6.21
CA PHE A 81 -2.86 -6.62 7.43
C PHE A 81 -2.27 -7.86 8.07
N PHE A 82 -1.96 -8.88 7.28
CA PHE A 82 -1.35 -10.11 7.79
C PHE A 82 0.01 -9.82 8.47
N PHE A 83 0.90 -9.07 7.81
CA PHE A 83 2.22 -8.77 8.37
C PHE A 83 2.12 -7.80 9.55
N ALA A 84 1.22 -6.81 9.51
CA ALA A 84 0.98 -5.91 10.63
C ALA A 84 0.43 -6.65 11.85
N ALA A 85 -0.52 -7.58 11.67
CA ALA A 85 -1.06 -8.42 12.74
C ALA A 85 0.01 -9.34 13.36
N LEU A 86 0.95 -9.84 12.57
CA LEU A 86 2.08 -10.62 13.08
C LEU A 86 3.04 -9.77 13.95
N LEU A 87 3.22 -8.50 13.60
CA LEU A 87 4.14 -7.61 14.31
C LEU A 87 3.48 -6.83 15.46
N VAL A 88 2.16 -6.71 15.51
CA VAL A 88 1.50 -5.83 16.50
C VAL A 88 1.76 -6.28 17.94
N LYS A 89 1.67 -7.58 18.21
CA LYS A 89 1.91 -8.14 19.54
C LYS A 89 3.36 -7.97 20.00
N PRO A 90 4.39 -8.36 19.22
CA PRO A 90 5.78 -8.19 19.66
C PRO A 90 6.25 -6.73 19.72
N VAL A 91 5.67 -5.82 18.92
CA VAL A 91 6.12 -4.41 18.86
C VAL A 91 5.35 -3.51 19.83
N TYR A 92 4.04 -3.72 19.97
CA TYR A 92 3.18 -2.84 20.75
C TYR A 92 2.48 -3.53 21.94
N GLY A 93 2.60 -4.85 22.08
CA GLY A 93 1.93 -5.61 23.14
C GLY A 93 0.42 -5.81 22.94
N TYR A 94 -0.16 -5.30 21.84
CA TYR A 94 -1.59 -5.43 21.55
C TYR A 94 -1.93 -6.76 20.87
N ASP A 95 -3.18 -7.18 21.01
CA ASP A 95 -3.71 -8.35 20.30
C ASP A 95 -3.90 -8.06 18.80
N TRP A 96 -3.79 -9.08 17.95
CA TRP A 96 -3.95 -8.97 16.50
C TRP A 96 -5.34 -8.47 16.09
N THR A 97 -6.35 -8.69 16.93
CA THR A 97 -7.71 -8.15 16.78
C THR A 97 -7.76 -6.62 16.74
N SER A 98 -6.77 -5.93 17.31
CA SER A 98 -6.63 -4.47 17.18
C SER A 98 -6.32 -4.02 15.74
N ILE A 99 -5.80 -4.91 14.90
CA ILE A 99 -5.48 -4.67 13.48
C ILE A 99 -6.59 -5.23 12.58
N ILE A 100 -7.09 -6.43 12.88
CA ILE A 100 -8.12 -7.11 12.08
C ILE A 100 -9.49 -6.85 12.71
N ASN A 101 -10.02 -5.64 12.50
CA ASN A 101 -11.39 -5.28 12.86
C ASN A 101 -12.05 -4.44 11.75
N ILE A 102 -13.39 -4.34 11.81
CA ILE A 102 -14.21 -3.71 10.77
C ILE A 102 -13.82 -2.24 10.58
N ASP A 103 -13.62 -1.48 11.64
CA ASP A 103 -13.30 -0.05 11.57
C ASP A 103 -11.96 0.18 10.86
N VAL A 104 -10.95 -0.62 11.20
CA VAL A 104 -9.63 -0.55 10.57
C VAL A 104 -9.71 -0.98 9.10
N ILE A 105 -10.49 -2.00 8.77
CA ILE A 105 -10.69 -2.42 7.36
C ILE A 105 -11.35 -1.30 6.55
N MET A 106 -12.40 -0.67 7.10
CA MET A 106 -13.09 0.45 6.45
C MET A 106 -12.18 1.66 6.28
N ALA A 107 -11.39 2.01 7.29
CA ALA A 107 -10.43 3.11 7.25
C ALA A 107 -9.33 2.91 6.19
N ASN A 108 -8.96 1.65 5.90
CA ASN A 108 -7.90 1.34 4.95
C ASN A 108 -8.38 1.16 3.50
N TRP A 109 -9.68 1.30 3.22
CA TRP A 109 -10.21 1.18 1.87
C TRP A 109 -9.63 2.23 0.90
N ILE A 110 -9.22 3.38 1.43
CA ILE A 110 -8.52 4.43 0.66
C ILE A 110 -7.23 3.91 0.00
N ASN A 111 -6.57 2.91 0.60
CA ASN A 111 -5.36 2.31 0.04
C ASN A 111 -5.66 1.43 -1.17
N VAL A 112 -6.87 0.83 -1.24
CA VAL A 112 -7.32 0.10 -2.44
C VAL A 112 -7.40 1.09 -3.60
N VAL A 113 -8.07 2.23 -3.36
CA VAL A 113 -8.24 3.31 -4.34
C VAL A 113 -6.87 3.85 -4.77
N ALA A 114 -5.96 4.07 -3.83
CA ALA A 114 -4.59 4.53 -4.12
C ALA A 114 -3.87 3.61 -5.13
N VAL A 115 -3.92 2.28 -4.94
CA VAL A 115 -3.29 1.33 -5.87
C VAL A 115 -3.94 1.36 -7.25
N VAL A 116 -5.27 1.44 -7.31
CA VAL A 116 -6.01 1.49 -8.58
C VAL A 116 -5.70 2.78 -9.33
N VAL A 117 -5.74 3.93 -8.67
CA VAL A 117 -5.41 5.24 -9.25
C VAL A 117 -3.97 5.27 -9.76
N ALA A 118 -3.03 4.71 -9.01
CA ALA A 118 -1.64 4.59 -9.43
C ALA A 118 -1.47 3.72 -10.68
N GLY A 119 -2.22 2.62 -10.78
CA GLY A 119 -2.29 1.78 -11.98
C GLY A 119 -2.82 2.55 -13.19
N VAL A 120 -3.92 3.30 -13.04
CA VAL A 120 -4.46 4.14 -14.11
C VAL A 120 -3.44 5.21 -14.55
N ALA A 121 -2.82 5.90 -13.59
CA ALA A 121 -1.80 6.92 -13.87
C ALA A 121 -0.58 6.35 -14.60
N ALA A 122 -0.16 5.13 -14.27
CA ALA A 122 0.97 4.46 -14.93
C ALA A 122 0.65 4.04 -16.37
N GLN A 123 -0.62 3.87 -16.75
CA GLN A 123 -1.02 3.46 -18.11
C GLN A 123 -0.78 4.58 -19.13
N LYS A 124 -1.02 5.85 -18.76
CA LYS A 124 -0.90 7.01 -19.66
C LYS A 124 0.52 7.29 -20.18
N ILE A 125 1.54 6.60 -19.66
CA ILE A 125 2.96 6.86 -19.95
C ILE A 125 3.55 5.81 -20.92
N ARG A 126 2.80 4.77 -21.32
CA ARG A 126 3.23 3.95 -22.44
C ARG A 126 2.95 4.72 -23.74
N PRO A 127 3.97 5.17 -24.50
CA PRO A 127 3.72 5.75 -25.80
C PRO A 127 3.02 4.68 -26.64
N THR A 128 1.84 5.02 -27.15
CA THR A 128 1.24 4.31 -28.27
C THR A 128 2.24 4.45 -29.40
N ILE A 129 2.94 3.36 -29.74
CA ILE A 129 3.71 3.33 -30.98
C ILE A 129 2.63 3.30 -32.07
N GLU A 130 2.25 4.48 -32.56
CA GLU A 130 1.51 4.60 -33.81
C GLU A 130 2.46 4.09 -34.89
N ILE A 131 2.22 2.84 -35.32
CA ILE A 131 2.75 2.36 -36.59
C ILE A 131 1.94 3.13 -37.64
N LYS A 132 2.55 4.20 -38.18
CA LYS A 132 2.07 4.80 -39.41
C LYS A 132 2.48 3.86 -40.54
N ASP A 133 1.48 3.20 -41.11
CA ASP A 133 1.58 2.53 -42.41
C ASP A 133 1.76 3.55 -43.54
#